data_AF-A0A7W4K3D5-F1
#
_entry.id   AF-A0A7W4K3D5-F1
#
_cell.length_a   1.000
_cell.length_b   1.000
_cell.length_c   1.000
_cell.angle_alpha   90.00
_cell.angle_beta   90.00
_cell.angle_gamma   90.00
#
_symmetry.space_group_name_H-M   'P 1'
#
loop_
_entity.id
_entity.type
_entity.pdbx_description
1 polymer ?
#
loop_
_entity_poly.entity_id
_entity_poly.type
_entity_poly.pdbx_seq_one_letter_code
_entity_poly.pdbx_strand_id
1 'polypeptide(L)'
;MPAIERYDGVMWRTLRAALAELSQAARQSVNVWFLSARYGFRQAEMPISFYEDRLTPKRANELLHLPTSNHVAFATEALAASRILLAGGAVYREAMRRAIGRQFGISETDGGGIGYHRQQLREWLAMGTARPAPRPAI
;
A
#
# COMPACT_ATOMS: atom_id res chain seq x y z
N MET A 1 8.15 7.35 -16.24
CA MET A 1 7.32 6.17 -15.91
C MET A 1 6.91 6.26 -14.45
N PRO A 2 5.61 6.27 -14.15
CA PRO A 2 5.04 6.14 -12.81
C PRO A 2 5.60 4.94 -12.04
N ALA A 3 5.62 5.01 -10.71
CA ALA A 3 6.12 3.92 -9.87
C ALA A 3 5.30 2.62 -10.06
N ILE A 4 3.98 2.71 -10.21
CA ILE A 4 3.10 1.57 -10.44
C ILE A 4 3.43 0.80 -11.72
N GLU A 5 3.96 1.48 -12.74
CA GLU A 5 4.42 0.89 -14.00
C GLU A 5 5.90 0.48 -13.94
N ARG A 6 6.73 1.26 -13.26
CA ARG A 6 8.18 1.04 -13.19
C ARG A 6 8.56 -0.21 -12.43
N TYR A 7 7.93 -0.46 -11.29
CA TYR A 7 8.28 -1.63 -10.50
C TYR A 7 7.72 -2.90 -11.14
N ASP A 8 8.60 -3.86 -11.41
CA ASP A 8 8.21 -5.12 -12.07
C ASP A 8 8.26 -6.36 -11.16
N GLY A 9 8.44 -6.14 -9.86
CA GLY A 9 8.31 -7.18 -8.85
C GLY A 9 6.94 -7.87 -8.93
N VAL A 10 6.89 -9.16 -8.57
CA VAL A 10 5.68 -10.00 -8.69
C VAL A 10 4.45 -9.41 -7.97
N MET A 11 4.66 -8.68 -6.86
CA MET A 11 3.58 -7.97 -6.16
C MET A 11 3.01 -6.82 -6.99
N TRP A 12 3.85 -6.03 -7.63
CA TRP A 12 3.42 -4.93 -8.49
C TRP A 12 2.70 -5.42 -9.75
N ARG A 13 3.20 -6.48 -10.38
CA ARG A 13 2.48 -7.15 -11.49
C ARG A 13 1.11 -7.66 -11.04
N THR A 14 1.04 -8.24 -9.85
CA THR A 14 -0.24 -8.73 -9.29
C THR A 14 -1.19 -7.58 -8.96
N LEU A 15 -0.69 -6.49 -8.39
CA LEU A 15 -1.47 -5.28 -8.11
C LEU A 15 -2.08 -4.73 -9.40
N ARG A 16 -1.28 -4.54 -10.44
CA ARG A 16 -1.77 -4.03 -11.73
C ARG A 16 -2.85 -4.93 -12.33
N ALA A 17 -2.62 -6.25 -12.33
CA ALA A 17 -3.62 -7.21 -12.81
C ALA A 17 -4.91 -7.16 -11.98
N ALA A 18 -4.82 -7.14 -10.65
CA ALA A 18 -5.98 -7.07 -9.78
C ALA A 18 -6.77 -5.77 -9.94
N LEU A 19 -6.08 -4.62 -10.05
CA LEU A 19 -6.72 -3.33 -10.34
C LEU A 19 -7.42 -3.36 -11.70
N ALA A 20 -6.80 -3.99 -12.71
CA ALA A 20 -7.38 -4.14 -14.05
C ALA A 20 -8.71 -4.90 -14.07
N GLU A 21 -8.92 -5.81 -13.11
CA GLU A 21 -10.15 -6.61 -12.96
C GLU A 21 -11.27 -5.88 -12.20
N LEU A 22 -10.96 -4.79 -11.48
CA LEU A 22 -11.96 -3.99 -10.78
C LEU A 22 -12.82 -3.18 -11.75
N SER A 23 -14.09 -2.95 -11.37
CA SER A 23 -14.93 -1.95 -12.04
C SER A 23 -14.29 -0.56 -11.95
N GLN A 24 -14.62 0.34 -12.87
CA GLN A 24 -14.02 1.67 -12.90
C GLN A 24 -14.25 2.46 -11.61
N ALA A 25 -15.47 2.41 -11.05
CA ALA A 25 -15.80 3.05 -9.78
C ALA A 25 -14.99 2.47 -8.60
N ALA A 26 -14.80 1.14 -8.57
CA ALA A 26 -13.99 0.50 -7.53
C ALA A 26 -12.50 0.79 -7.71
N ARG A 27 -12.00 0.89 -8.94
CA ARG A 27 -10.60 1.27 -9.18
C ARG A 27 -10.31 2.70 -8.73
N GLN A 28 -11.23 3.63 -8.96
CA GLN A 28 -11.09 5.03 -8.55
C GLN A 28 -11.15 5.24 -7.04
N SER A 29 -11.68 4.27 -6.27
CA SER A 29 -11.70 4.34 -4.80
C SER A 29 -10.46 3.73 -4.14
N VAL A 30 -9.52 3.18 -4.92
CA VAL A 30 -8.28 2.60 -4.40
C VAL A 30 -7.12 3.58 -4.55
N ASN A 31 -6.60 4.05 -3.42
CA ASN A 31 -5.39 4.86 -3.37
C ASN A 31 -4.17 3.96 -3.15
N VAL A 32 -3.18 4.01 -4.07
CA VAL A 32 -1.96 3.21 -3.97
C VAL A 32 -0.78 4.08 -3.54
N TRP A 33 -0.20 3.74 -2.40
CA TRP A 33 1.03 4.34 -1.90
C TRP A 33 2.17 3.32 -1.93
N PHE A 34 3.40 3.79 -2.12
CA PHE A 34 4.61 3.00 -1.98
C PHE A 34 5.57 3.62 -0.95
N LEU A 35 6.34 2.75 -0.31
CA LEU A 35 7.48 3.13 0.53
C LEU A 35 8.78 2.75 -0.18
N SER A 36 9.68 3.72 -0.31
CA SER A 36 11.00 3.59 -0.95
C SER A 36 12.11 4.14 -0.05
N ALA A 37 13.28 3.50 -0.08
CA ALA A 37 14.48 4.01 0.59
C ALA A 37 14.91 5.39 0.08
N ARG A 38 14.69 5.65 -1.22
CA ARG A 38 15.07 6.89 -1.91
C ARG A 38 14.00 7.97 -1.81
N TYR A 39 12.74 7.60 -2.07
CA TYR A 39 11.66 8.58 -2.22
C TYR A 39 10.77 8.70 -0.97
N GLY A 40 10.95 7.87 0.05
CA GLY A 40 10.05 7.83 1.21
C GLY A 40 8.68 7.26 0.84
N PHE A 41 7.63 7.83 1.44
CA PHE A 41 6.23 7.49 1.21
C PHE A 41 5.67 8.36 0.09
N ARG A 42 5.19 7.76 -1.00
CA ARG A 42 4.68 8.49 -2.18
C ARG A 42 3.52 7.74 -2.83
N GLN A 43 2.66 8.46 -3.54
CA GLN A 43 1.64 7.87 -4.40
C GLN A 43 2.26 7.16 -5.60
N ALA A 44 1.65 6.06 -6.03
CA ALA A 44 2.22 5.17 -7.05
C ALA A 44 2.21 5.78 -8.47
N GLU A 45 1.48 6.88 -8.66
CA GLU A 45 1.45 7.68 -9.88
C GLU A 45 2.71 8.56 -10.03
N MET A 46 3.47 8.77 -8.94
CA MET A 46 4.70 9.56 -8.97
C MET A 46 5.72 8.96 -9.96
N PRO A 47 6.21 9.73 -10.94
CA PRO A 47 7.30 9.30 -11.80
C PRO A 47 8.58 9.06 -11.00
N ILE A 48 9.23 7.94 -11.27
CA ILE A 48 10.51 7.61 -10.63
C ILE A 48 11.57 7.20 -11.67
N SER A 49 12.83 7.55 -11.37
CA SER A 49 14.00 7.05 -12.09
C SER A 49 14.33 5.62 -11.66
N PHE A 50 15.14 4.92 -12.46
CA PHE A 50 15.70 3.62 -12.07
C PHE A 50 16.65 3.79 -10.87
N TYR A 51 16.58 2.87 -9.91
CA TYR A 51 17.40 2.85 -8.71
C TYR A 51 17.29 1.47 -8.03
N GLU A 52 18.29 1.08 -7.24
CA GLU A 52 18.38 -0.23 -6.58
C GLU A 52 18.51 -0.12 -5.04
N ASP A 53 18.21 1.05 -4.48
CA ASP A 53 18.35 1.31 -3.05
C ASP A 53 17.38 0.44 -2.24
N ARG A 54 17.95 -0.41 -1.37
CA ARG A 54 17.17 -1.27 -0.47
C ARG A 54 16.77 -0.54 0.81
N LEU A 55 15.55 -0.77 1.26
CA LEU A 55 15.10 -0.24 2.55
C LEU A 55 15.69 -1.08 3.70
N THR A 56 16.56 -0.46 4.50
CA THR A 56 17.07 -1.05 5.74
C THR A 56 16.23 -0.60 6.93
N PRO A 57 16.23 -1.33 8.07
CA PRO A 57 15.53 -0.89 9.28
C PRO A 57 15.98 0.50 9.76
N LYS A 58 17.29 0.79 9.68
CA LYS A 58 17.84 2.11 9.99
C LYS A 58 17.24 3.18 9.08
N ARG A 59 17.25 2.95 7.76
CA ARG A 59 16.70 3.89 6.78
C ARG A 59 15.19 4.09 6.96
N ALA A 60 14.46 3.02 7.24
CA ALA A 60 13.03 3.11 7.56
C ALA A 60 12.78 4.01 8.77
N ASN A 61 13.58 3.87 9.84
CA ASN A 61 13.46 4.74 11.00
C ASN A 61 13.79 6.20 10.68
N GLU A 62 14.84 6.46 9.89
CA GLU A 62 15.17 7.83 9.44
C GLU A 62 14.00 8.47 8.66
N LEU A 63 13.38 7.72 7.74
CA LEU A 63 12.26 8.23 6.95
C LEU A 63 11.07 8.65 7.83
N LEU A 64 10.84 8.02 8.98
CA LEU A 64 9.78 8.42 9.92
C LEU A 64 10.06 9.75 10.64
N HIS A 65 11.26 10.32 10.51
CA HIS A 65 11.63 11.59 11.15
C HIS A 65 11.96 12.68 10.13
N LEU A 66 12.01 12.35 8.83
CA LEU A 66 12.28 13.29 7.76
C LEU A 66 10.96 13.84 7.19
N PRO A 67 10.68 15.15 7.28
CA PRO A 67 9.47 15.72 6.67
C PRO A 67 9.39 15.48 5.16
N THR A 68 10.54 15.47 4.49
CA THR A 68 10.66 15.21 3.04
C THR A 68 10.30 13.79 2.64
N SER A 69 10.16 12.85 3.58
CA SER A 69 9.70 11.50 3.28
C SER A 69 8.19 11.39 3.08
N ASN A 70 7.42 12.45 3.39
CA ASN A 70 5.95 12.48 3.35
C ASN A 70 5.26 11.40 4.21
N HIS A 71 5.92 10.87 5.24
CA HIS A 71 5.31 9.92 6.18
C HIS A 71 4.04 10.48 6.86
N VAL A 72 4.01 11.78 7.16
CA VAL A 72 2.81 12.45 7.72
C VAL A 72 1.65 12.46 6.73
N ALA A 73 1.89 12.80 5.45
CA ALA A 73 0.84 12.80 4.44
C ALA A 73 0.28 11.38 4.20
N PHE A 74 1.17 10.38 4.16
CA PHE A 74 0.77 8.98 4.10
C PHE A 74 -0.09 8.58 5.30
N ALA A 75 0.29 8.97 6.52
CA ALA A 75 -0.48 8.68 7.72
C ALA A 75 -1.87 9.34 7.69
N THR A 76 -1.96 10.60 7.28
CA THR A 76 -3.24 11.32 7.14
C THR A 76 -4.19 10.62 6.16
N GLU A 77 -3.67 10.21 5.00
CA GLU A 77 -4.46 9.48 3.99
C GLU A 77 -4.89 8.10 4.48
N ALA A 78 -4.00 7.39 5.18
CA ALA A 78 -4.32 6.10 5.78
C ALA A 78 -5.43 6.24 6.83
N LEU A 79 -5.38 7.25 7.69
CA LEU A 79 -6.39 7.51 8.72
C LEU A 79 -7.76 7.90 8.12
N ALA A 80 -7.78 8.50 6.93
CA ALA A 80 -9.01 8.81 6.20
C ALA A 80 -9.60 7.59 5.44
N ALA A 81 -8.81 6.54 5.25
CA ALA A 81 -9.25 5.36 4.52
C ALA A 81 -10.15 4.45 5.37
N SER A 82 -11.20 3.92 4.76
CA SER A 82 -12.11 2.96 5.42
C SER A 82 -11.47 1.60 5.67
N ARG A 83 -10.49 1.22 4.83
CA ARG A 83 -9.76 -0.04 4.91
C ARG A 83 -8.34 0.18 4.43
N ILE A 84 -7.38 -0.48 5.06
CA ILE A 84 -5.96 -0.38 4.74
C ILE A 84 -5.37 -1.77 4.58
N LEU A 85 -4.53 -1.96 3.56
CA LEU A 85 -3.66 -3.12 3.41
C LEU A 85 -2.21 -2.67 3.34
N LEU A 86 -1.36 -3.18 4.25
CA LEU A 86 0.09 -3.01 4.17
C LEU A 86 0.70 -4.21 3.46
N ALA A 87 1.17 -3.98 2.23
CA ALA A 87 1.80 -5.01 1.41
C ALA A 87 3.32 -4.83 1.38
N GLY A 88 4.07 -5.92 1.63
CA GLY A 88 5.53 -5.90 1.51
C GLY A 88 6.26 -6.80 2.50
N GLY A 89 7.59 -6.70 2.50
CA GLY A 89 8.44 -7.37 3.50
C GLY A 89 8.23 -6.80 4.90
N ALA A 90 8.63 -7.54 5.94
CA ALA A 90 8.43 -7.16 7.34
C ALA A 90 8.93 -5.74 7.67
N VAL A 91 10.11 -5.36 7.19
CA VAL A 91 10.67 -4.01 7.39
C VAL A 91 9.78 -2.91 6.79
N TYR A 92 9.20 -3.17 5.61
CA TYR A 92 8.32 -2.21 4.95
C TYR A 92 6.98 -2.08 5.70
N ARG A 93 6.38 -3.21 6.06
CA ARG A 93 5.11 -3.26 6.81
C ARG A 93 5.24 -2.58 8.16
N GLU A 94 6.30 -2.87 8.90
CA GLU A 94 6.58 -2.24 10.19
C GLU A 94 6.76 -0.72 10.05
N ALA A 95 7.50 -0.26 9.04
CA ALA A 95 7.69 1.18 8.80
C ALA A 95 6.37 1.89 8.47
N MET A 96 5.53 1.30 7.61
CA MET A 96 4.20 1.83 7.29
C MET A 96 3.29 1.84 8.53
N ARG A 97 3.28 0.77 9.31
CA ARG A 97 2.52 0.67 10.55
C ARG A 97 2.92 1.74 11.56
N ARG A 98 4.23 1.96 11.74
CA ARG A 98 4.75 3.02 12.62
C ARG A 98 4.40 4.42 12.13
N ALA A 99 4.35 4.64 10.82
CA ALA A 99 3.92 5.93 10.25
C ALA A 99 2.44 6.20 10.55
N ILE A 100 1.57 5.20 10.39
CA ILE A 100 0.12 5.33 10.65
C ILE A 100 -0.16 5.46 12.15
N GLY A 101 0.62 4.77 12.99
CA GLY A 101 0.40 4.69 14.43
C GLY A 101 -0.60 3.60 14.81
N ARG A 102 -1.24 3.73 15.97
CA ARG A 102 -2.21 2.75 16.47
C ARG A 102 -3.57 2.95 15.81
N GLN A 103 -3.92 2.06 14.88
CA GLN A 103 -5.23 2.02 14.23
C GLN A 103 -5.75 0.57 14.13
N PHE A 104 -7.06 0.40 14.28
CA PHE A 104 -7.75 -0.86 14.06
C PHE A 104 -8.09 -1.05 12.58
N GLY A 105 -8.14 -2.31 12.11
CA GLY A 105 -8.54 -2.61 10.73
C GLY A 105 -7.43 -2.50 9.68
N ILE A 106 -6.16 -2.48 10.09
CA ILE A 106 -5.02 -2.63 9.18
C ILE A 106 -4.83 -4.12 8.86
N SER A 107 -5.07 -4.52 7.61
CA SER A 107 -4.67 -5.82 7.08
C SER A 107 -3.21 -5.81 6.61
N GLU A 108 -2.55 -6.95 6.59
CA GLU A 108 -1.20 -7.10 6.07
C GLU A 108 -1.06 -8.29 5.13
N THR A 109 -0.11 -8.22 4.20
CA THR A 109 0.35 -9.42 3.49
C THR A 109 1.43 -10.11 4.34
N ASP A 110 1.03 -11.04 5.20
CA ASP A 110 1.85 -11.67 6.23
C ASP A 110 1.95 -13.21 6.10
N GLY A 111 1.34 -13.78 5.06
CA GLY A 111 1.39 -15.22 4.80
C GLY A 111 2.80 -15.77 4.58
N GLY A 112 2.96 -17.10 4.63
CA GLY A 112 4.25 -17.79 4.63
C GLY A 112 5.10 -17.68 3.35
N GLY A 113 4.79 -16.76 2.44
CA GLY A 113 5.57 -16.54 1.23
C GLY A 113 4.90 -15.62 0.22
N ILE A 114 5.63 -15.30 -0.84
CA ILE A 114 5.20 -14.34 -1.86
C ILE A 114 3.92 -14.77 -2.61
N GLY A 115 3.67 -16.08 -2.72
CA GLY A 115 2.41 -16.61 -3.27
C GLY A 115 1.20 -16.22 -2.43
N TYR A 116 1.28 -16.43 -1.10
CA TYR A 116 0.22 -16.03 -0.16
C TYR A 116 0.02 -14.52 -0.13
N HIS A 117 1.10 -13.73 -0.14
CA HIS A 117 0.98 -12.27 -0.17
C HIS A 117 0.21 -11.76 -1.40
N ARG A 118 0.46 -12.38 -2.57
CA ARG A 118 -0.24 -12.06 -3.82
C ARG A 118 -1.73 -12.42 -3.74
N GLN A 119 -2.06 -13.57 -3.16
CA GLN A 119 -3.44 -13.97 -2.91
C GLN A 119 -4.14 -12.99 -1.96
N GLN A 120 -3.54 -12.70 -0.81
CA GLN A 120 -4.06 -11.74 0.18
C GLN A 120 -4.34 -10.36 -0.45
N LEU A 121 -3.44 -9.86 -1.31
CA LEU A 121 -3.64 -8.61 -2.04
C LEU A 121 -4.88 -8.67 -2.95
N ARG A 122 -5.03 -9.75 -3.74
CA ARG A 122 -6.15 -9.90 -4.66
C ARG A 122 -7.49 -10.01 -3.91
N GLU A 123 -7.53 -10.84 -2.88
CA GLU A 123 -8.71 -11.02 -2.04
C GLU A 123 -9.12 -9.70 -1.37
N TRP A 124 -8.15 -8.95 -0.84
CA TRP A 124 -8.43 -7.67 -0.20
C TRP A 124 -9.02 -6.63 -1.16
N LEU A 125 -8.50 -6.54 -2.39
CA LEU A 125 -9.06 -5.68 -3.43
C LEU A 125 -10.46 -6.13 -3.83
N ALA A 126 -10.67 -7.44 -3.99
CA ALA A 126 -11.97 -8.01 -4.35
C ALA A 126 -13.04 -7.75 -3.26
N MET A 127 -12.69 -7.85 -1.97
CA MET A 127 -13.60 -7.53 -0.86
C MET A 127 -14.14 -6.10 -0.91
N GLY A 128 -13.40 -5.16 -1.54
CA GLY A 128 -13.85 -3.77 -1.70
C GLY A 128 -14.95 -3.55 -2.71
N THR A 129 -15.22 -4.57 -3.53
CA THR A 129 -16.27 -4.53 -4.54
C THR A 129 -17.60 -5.08 -4.03
N ALA A 130 -17.61 -5.74 -2.87
CA ALA A 130 -18.83 -6.21 -2.23
C ALA A 130 -19.65 -4.98 -1.77
N ARG A 131 -20.83 -4.81 -2.37
CA ARG A 131 -21.79 -3.77 -2.01
C ARG A 131 -22.03 -3.81 -0.50
N PRO A 132 -21.93 -2.69 0.23
CA PRO A 132 -22.35 -2.69 1.62
C PRO A 132 -23.81 -3.14 1.69
N ALA A 133 -24.11 -4.12 2.53
CA ALA A 133 -25.49 -4.55 2.76
C ALA A 133 -26.32 -3.31 3.14
N PRO A 134 -27.56 -3.16 2.63
CA PRO A 134 -28.40 -2.05 3.01
C PRO A 134 -28.54 -2.03 4.54
N ARG A 135 -28.24 -0.89 5.16
CA ARG A 135 -28.46 -0.71 6.60
C ARG A 135 -29.95 -0.95 6.86
N PRO A 136 -30.33 -1.72 7.90
CA PRO A 136 -31.72 -1.83 8.29
C PRO A 136 -32.24 -0.43 8.60
N ALA A 137 -33.39 -0.07 8.02
CA ALA A 137 -34.10 1.14 8.38
C ALA A 137 -34.48 1.05 9.86
N ILE A 138 -34.16 2.10 10.60
CA ILE A 138 -34.57 2.30 12.00
C ILE A 138 -35.98 2.87 12.01
#